data_AF-A0A7Z2JHL2-F1
#
_entry.id   AF-A0A7Z2JHL2-F1
#
_cell.length_a   1.000
_cell.length_b   1.000
_cell.length_c   1.000
_cell.angle_alpha   90.00
_cell.angle_beta   90.00
_cell.angle_gamma   90.00
#
_symmetry.space_group_name_H-M   'P 1'
#
loop_
_entity.id
_entity.type
_entity.pdbx_description
1 polymer ?
#
loop_
_entity_poly.entity_id
_entity_poly.type
_entity_poly.pdbx_seq_one_letter_code
_entity_poly.pdbx_strand_id
1 'polypeptide(L)'
;MPAAPLLAAILRSTARRYRLPPLDTPTDEQDAHDTRPTRSAPPATVLAIAIEHARRALARNEAPGPHLERTWVAALAALIREALRDDTVFQAMLLRHRDVRVREYASLSAHAEQDRRSIYANVNAIAHPARLARIADTAQREALAQVQASASAMAWPALHAAARALFALPDLAHESELQRGLARLVDNPALPRLQRLNTLATHAAVQQYEALWDRQGPRPGSADAMAQGSASQQRGAAVEALAAQALSALAARLDAAEGERGRYRVVTSMRVPAAIPASAERAKSEWDAVLLRRADTSDTSDTSDTHRAGEAAGVWDVCLLVEAKASIDAATTDFPRLLRGLRLLAHARAHETYAFDTRQGAVRLNGAALHALSTGEAAVRDTVLYCSDAAAVRDTVLYCSDAAAETAPRLLGAASRMQLLSAPASLAFASAIAEGRTPDTALLHDVWRDLLASPRWATVRDQYPMLDRVRGLMVHADDLAAAAAETMPEA
;
A
#
# COMPACT_ATOMS: atom_id res chain seq x y z
N MET A 1 24.32 12.80 13.45
CA MET A 1 24.61 14.23 13.71
C MET A 1 23.30 14.92 13.98
N PRO A 2 23.16 15.73 15.05
CA PRO A 2 21.91 16.47 15.24
C PRO A 2 21.72 17.45 14.09
N ALA A 3 20.49 17.61 13.66
CA ALA A 3 20.08 18.72 12.80
C ALA A 3 20.63 20.03 13.38
N ALA A 4 21.07 20.96 12.52
CA ALA A 4 21.43 22.31 12.96
C ALA A 4 20.32 22.81 13.91
N PRO A 5 20.63 23.40 15.09
CA PRO A 5 19.61 23.76 16.08
C PRO A 5 18.44 24.56 15.49
N LEU A 6 18.73 25.38 14.48
CA LEU A 6 17.76 26.11 13.69
C LEU A 6 16.83 25.21 12.85
N LEU A 7 17.35 24.18 12.17
CA LEU A 7 16.54 23.20 11.45
C LEU A 7 15.56 22.52 12.42
N ALA A 8 16.04 22.04 13.56
CA ALA A 8 15.19 21.40 14.56
C ALA A 8 14.13 22.38 15.12
N ALA A 9 14.47 23.66 15.31
CA ALA A 9 13.52 24.69 15.73
C ALA A 9 12.41 24.92 14.69
N ILE A 10 12.77 25.08 13.41
CA ILE A 10 11.81 25.25 12.31
C ILE A 10 10.89 24.04 12.20
N LEU A 11 11.43 22.82 12.28
CA LEU A 11 10.63 21.60 12.21
C LEU A 11 9.63 21.48 13.36
N ARG A 12 10.00 21.96 14.56
CA ARG A 12 9.12 22.00 15.74
C ARG A 12 8.05 23.09 15.66
N SER A 13 8.34 24.25 15.08
CA SER A 13 7.36 25.34 14.91
C SER A 13 6.40 25.12 13.75
N THR A 14 6.79 24.32 12.75
CA THR A 14 5.96 24.00 11.58
C THR A 14 4.61 23.41 12.02
N ALA A 15 3.51 24.00 11.54
CA ALA A 15 2.16 23.55 11.91
C ALA A 15 1.92 22.08 11.51
N ARG A 16 1.30 21.30 12.42
CA ARG A 16 0.97 19.88 12.21
C ARG A 16 -0.53 19.69 12.02
N ARG A 17 -1.08 20.30 10.96
CA ARG A 17 -2.53 20.31 10.66
C ARG A 17 -3.16 18.92 10.46
N TYR A 18 -2.35 17.90 10.17
CA TYR A 18 -2.83 16.53 9.98
C TYR A 18 -2.85 15.68 11.24
N ARG A 19 -2.32 16.19 12.36
CA ARG A 19 -2.23 15.45 13.62
C ARG A 19 -3.64 15.06 14.08
N LEU A 20 -3.77 13.82 14.57
CA LEU A 20 -5.04 13.36 15.13
C LEU A 20 -5.37 14.14 16.41
N PRO A 21 -6.66 14.42 16.69
CA PRO A 21 -7.05 14.93 17.99
C PRO A 21 -6.68 13.90 19.07
N PRO A 22 -6.35 14.34 20.30
CA PRO A 22 -6.27 13.43 21.43
C PRO A 22 -7.55 12.62 21.51
N LEU A 23 -7.43 11.30 21.70
CA LEU A 23 -8.58 10.53 22.12
C LEU A 23 -8.86 10.92 23.56
N ASP A 24 -9.84 11.79 23.76
CA ASP A 24 -10.35 12.06 25.10
C ASP A 24 -10.78 10.72 25.69
N THR A 25 -10.15 10.38 26.82
CA THR A 25 -10.71 9.37 27.72
C THR A 25 -12.15 9.77 27.98
N PRO A 26 -13.16 8.92 27.71
CA PRO A 26 -14.50 9.17 28.21
C PRO A 26 -14.34 9.31 29.71
N THR A 27 -14.45 10.55 30.19
CA THR A 27 -14.52 10.86 31.60
C THR A 27 -15.66 10.06 32.18
N ASP A 28 -15.36 9.43 33.30
CA ASP A 28 -16.28 8.68 34.14
C ASP A 28 -17.69 9.30 34.15
N GLU A 29 -18.68 8.42 34.02
CA GLU A 29 -20.11 8.42 34.39
C GLU A 29 -20.79 9.64 35.09
N GLN A 30 -20.33 10.88 34.92
CA GLN A 30 -20.85 12.06 35.63
C GLN A 30 -21.65 13.05 34.77
N ASP A 31 -21.63 12.92 33.45
CA ASP A 31 -22.50 13.71 32.55
C ASP A 31 -23.75 12.92 32.10
N ALA A 32 -24.30 12.07 32.97
CA ALA A 32 -25.48 11.25 32.68
C ALA A 32 -26.81 12.02 32.74
N HIS A 33 -26.84 13.34 32.92
CA HIS A 33 -28.11 14.04 33.16
C HIS A 33 -28.45 15.29 32.37
N ASP A 34 -27.58 15.83 31.50
CA ASP A 34 -28.04 16.90 30.62
C ASP A 34 -27.12 17.09 29.42
N THR A 35 -27.35 16.31 28.36
CA THR A 35 -27.06 16.76 27.00
C THR A 35 -27.80 15.89 26.00
N ARG A 36 -28.62 16.55 25.16
CA ARG A 36 -29.15 15.99 23.91
C ARG A 36 -28.06 15.24 23.15
N PRO A 37 -28.38 14.16 22.41
CA PRO A 37 -27.40 13.38 21.67
C PRO A 37 -26.67 14.28 20.68
N THR A 38 -25.47 14.70 21.05
CA THR A 38 -24.44 15.11 20.10
C THR A 38 -24.37 14.01 19.05
N ARG A 39 -24.42 14.38 17.76
CA ARG A 39 -24.43 13.46 16.60
C ARG A 39 -23.61 12.21 16.91
N SER A 40 -24.29 11.06 16.96
CA SER A 40 -23.64 9.76 17.15
C SER A 40 -22.46 9.65 16.19
N ALA A 41 -21.24 9.53 16.73
CA ALA A 41 -20.03 9.42 15.92
C ALA A 41 -20.17 8.25 14.93
N PRO A 42 -19.58 8.32 13.72
CA PRO A 42 -19.65 7.23 12.76
C PRO A 42 -19.21 5.90 13.40
N PRO A 43 -19.85 4.75 13.10
CA PRO A 43 -19.52 3.48 13.74
C PRO A 43 -18.04 3.09 13.62
N ALA A 44 -17.41 3.42 12.49
CA ALA A 44 -15.99 3.22 12.27
C ALA A 44 -15.11 3.99 13.27
N THR A 45 -15.46 5.22 13.61
CA THR A 45 -14.77 6.04 14.61
C THR A 45 -14.93 5.44 16.00
N VAL A 46 -16.15 5.04 16.38
CA VAL A 46 -16.43 4.39 17.67
C VAL A 46 -15.62 3.11 17.83
N LEU A 47 -15.53 2.30 16.77
CA LEU A 47 -14.71 1.08 16.77
C LEU A 47 -13.22 1.39 16.98
N ALA A 48 -12.65 2.34 16.25
CA ALA A 48 -11.23 2.68 16.38
C ALA A 48 -10.87 3.15 17.81
N ILE A 49 -11.73 3.99 18.41
CA ILE A 49 -11.56 4.47 19.78
C ILE A 49 -11.66 3.30 20.77
N ALA A 50 -12.66 2.44 20.62
CA ALA A 50 -12.84 1.30 21.50
C ALA A 50 -11.67 0.30 21.42
N ILE A 51 -11.12 0.08 20.22
CA ILE A 51 -9.93 -0.73 20.01
C ILE A 51 -8.71 -0.12 20.74
N GLU A 52 -8.48 1.18 20.62
CA GLU A 52 -7.35 1.84 21.28
C GLU A 52 -7.49 1.82 22.81
N HIS A 53 -8.68 2.02 23.35
CA HIS A 53 -8.92 1.88 24.80
C HIS A 53 -8.65 0.46 25.29
N ALA A 54 -9.11 -0.55 24.54
CA ALA A 54 -8.83 -1.94 24.88
C ALA A 54 -7.33 -2.26 24.83
N ARG A 55 -6.63 -1.77 23.80
CA ARG A 55 -5.17 -1.92 23.69
C ARG A 55 -4.43 -1.26 24.86
N ARG A 56 -4.84 -0.06 25.28
CA ARG A 56 -4.26 0.64 26.44
C ARG A 56 -4.49 -0.12 27.75
N ALA A 57 -5.70 -0.66 27.97
CA ALA A 57 -5.98 -1.50 29.13
C ALA A 57 -5.09 -2.74 29.15
N LEU A 58 -5.00 -3.46 28.02
CA LEU A 58 -4.14 -4.63 27.89
C LEU A 58 -2.65 -4.30 28.13
N ALA A 59 -2.17 -3.16 27.64
CA ALA A 59 -0.79 -2.71 27.88
C ALA A 59 -0.50 -2.40 29.37
N ARG A 60 -1.54 -2.08 30.16
CA ARG A 60 -1.45 -1.93 31.63
C ARG A 60 -1.72 -3.22 32.38
N ASN A 61 -1.85 -4.36 31.69
CA ASN A 61 -2.28 -5.64 32.24
C ASN A 61 -3.68 -5.60 32.89
N GLU A 62 -4.56 -4.72 32.41
CA GLU A 62 -5.96 -4.59 32.83
C GLU A 62 -6.88 -5.26 31.80
N ALA A 63 -7.98 -5.84 32.29
CA ALA A 63 -9.05 -6.32 31.41
C ALA A 63 -9.91 -5.14 30.93
N PRO A 64 -10.23 -5.04 29.62
CA PRO A 64 -11.18 -4.03 29.13
C PRO A 64 -12.55 -4.16 29.83
N GLY A 65 -13.12 -3.04 30.27
CA GLY A 65 -14.40 -3.04 30.98
C GLY A 65 -15.59 -3.49 30.12
N PRO A 66 -16.67 -4.04 30.72
CA PRO A 66 -17.80 -4.61 29.99
C PRO A 66 -18.62 -3.57 29.21
N HIS A 67 -18.57 -2.29 29.61
CA HIS A 67 -19.17 -1.20 28.83
C HIS A 67 -18.48 -1.03 27.47
N LEU A 68 -17.14 -1.14 27.43
CA LEU A 68 -16.36 -0.99 26.21
C LEU A 68 -16.68 -2.09 25.19
N GLU A 69 -16.80 -3.34 25.67
CA GLU A 69 -17.21 -4.48 24.85
C GLU A 69 -18.60 -4.26 24.23
N ARG A 70 -19.59 -3.86 25.04
CA ARG A 70 -20.95 -3.59 24.54
C ARG A 70 -20.96 -2.48 23.48
N THR A 71 -20.23 -1.40 23.71
CA THR A 71 -20.10 -0.28 22.77
C THR A 71 -19.44 -0.73 21.47
N TRP A 72 -18.38 -1.53 21.56
CA TRP A 72 -17.69 -2.08 20.40
C TRP A 72 -18.59 -3.03 19.59
N VAL A 73 -19.31 -3.94 20.25
CA VAL A 73 -20.24 -4.89 19.60
C VAL A 73 -21.36 -4.13 18.88
N ALA A 74 -21.95 -3.12 19.53
CA ALA A 74 -22.99 -2.29 18.93
C ALA A 74 -22.46 -1.52 17.70
N ALA A 75 -21.25 -0.97 17.79
CA ALA A 75 -20.61 -0.26 16.69
C ALA A 75 -20.26 -1.20 15.53
N LEU A 76 -19.79 -2.43 15.79
CA LEU A 76 -19.54 -3.42 14.75
C LEU A 76 -20.84 -3.84 14.05
N ALA A 77 -21.92 -4.06 14.79
CA ALA A 77 -23.22 -4.34 14.22
C ALA A 77 -23.71 -3.20 13.31
N ALA A 78 -23.55 -1.94 13.75
CA ALA A 78 -23.89 -0.76 12.94
C ALA A 78 -23.02 -0.66 11.67
N LEU A 79 -21.71 -0.89 11.79
CA LEU A 79 -20.77 -0.91 10.68
C LEU A 79 -21.14 -1.97 9.63
N ILE A 80 -21.51 -3.18 10.06
CA ILE A 80 -21.95 -4.26 9.15
C ILE A 80 -23.22 -3.85 8.41
N ARG A 81 -24.20 -3.24 9.10
CA ARG A 81 -25.43 -2.74 8.47
C ARG A 81 -25.16 -1.63 7.45
N GLU A 82 -24.20 -0.74 7.73
CA GLU A 82 -23.73 0.27 6.76
C GLU A 82 -23.07 -0.37 5.56
N ALA A 83 -22.15 -1.30 5.78
CA ALA A 83 -21.45 -1.98 4.69
C ALA A 83 -22.41 -2.80 3.80
N LEU A 84 -23.45 -3.42 4.37
CA LEU A 84 -24.48 -4.11 3.61
C LEU A 84 -25.22 -3.20 2.63
N ARG A 85 -25.36 -1.91 2.94
CA ARG A 85 -26.06 -0.94 2.08
C ARG A 85 -25.15 -0.38 0.99
N ASP A 86 -23.95 0.03 1.37
CA ASP A 86 -23.17 0.97 0.56
C ASP A 86 -21.81 0.41 0.08
N ASP A 87 -21.36 -0.75 0.58
CA ASP A 87 -20.03 -1.30 0.30
C ASP A 87 -20.10 -2.52 -0.64
N THR A 88 -19.83 -2.30 -1.92
CA THR A 88 -19.90 -3.35 -2.97
C THR A 88 -18.86 -4.45 -2.76
N VAL A 89 -17.71 -4.15 -2.16
CA VAL A 89 -16.68 -5.14 -1.82
C VAL A 89 -17.24 -6.08 -0.76
N PHE A 90 -17.82 -5.52 0.30
CA PHE A 90 -18.40 -6.31 1.37
C PHE A 90 -19.60 -7.14 0.88
N GLN A 91 -20.46 -6.58 0.04
CA GLN A 91 -21.57 -7.31 -0.58
C GLN A 91 -21.07 -8.50 -1.43
N ALA A 92 -20.01 -8.32 -2.22
CA ALA A 92 -19.43 -9.40 -3.02
C ALA A 92 -18.80 -10.50 -2.14
N MET A 93 -18.14 -10.11 -1.05
CA MET A 93 -17.61 -11.04 -0.06
C MET A 93 -18.71 -11.84 0.64
N LEU A 94 -19.81 -11.20 1.01
CA LEU A 94 -20.96 -11.86 1.59
C LEU A 94 -21.58 -12.86 0.62
N LEU A 95 -21.72 -12.49 -0.66
CA LEU A 95 -22.25 -13.38 -1.68
C LEU A 95 -21.36 -14.61 -1.90
N ARG A 96 -20.03 -14.41 -1.93
CA ARG A 96 -19.04 -15.50 -1.96
C ARG A 96 -19.08 -16.39 -0.71
N HIS A 97 -19.38 -15.81 0.46
CA HIS A 97 -19.53 -16.56 1.69
C HIS A 97 -20.78 -17.46 1.65
N ARG A 98 -21.90 -16.92 1.18
CA ARG A 98 -23.22 -17.58 1.21
C ARG A 98 -23.43 -18.60 0.09
N ASP A 99 -22.92 -18.33 -1.12
CA ASP A 99 -23.16 -19.18 -2.29
C ASP A 99 -21.91 -19.99 -2.67
N VAL A 100 -22.04 -21.32 -2.64
CA VAL A 100 -20.96 -22.27 -2.98
C VAL A 100 -20.49 -22.10 -4.42
N ARG A 101 -21.39 -21.76 -5.35
CA ARG A 101 -21.07 -21.57 -6.77
C ARG A 101 -20.26 -20.30 -6.98
N VAL A 102 -20.60 -19.23 -6.26
CA VAL A 102 -19.83 -17.97 -6.28
C VAL A 102 -18.45 -18.17 -5.66
N ARG A 103 -18.35 -18.97 -4.59
CA ARG A 103 -17.07 -19.36 -3.99
C ARG A 103 -16.19 -20.14 -4.96
N GLU A 104 -16.77 -21.13 -5.64
CA GLU A 104 -16.09 -21.90 -6.68
C GLU A 104 -15.63 -21.01 -7.83
N TYR A 105 -16.53 -20.16 -8.35
CA TYR A 105 -16.24 -19.20 -9.42
C TYR A 105 -15.06 -18.31 -9.06
N ALA A 106 -15.09 -17.67 -7.87
CA ALA A 106 -14.01 -16.79 -7.41
C ALA A 106 -12.67 -17.51 -7.23
N SER A 107 -12.68 -18.80 -6.86
CA SER A 107 -11.45 -19.61 -6.75
C SER A 107 -10.85 -19.94 -8.12
N LEU A 108 -11.70 -20.28 -9.09
CA LEU A 108 -11.27 -20.57 -10.45
C LEU A 108 -10.84 -19.30 -11.20
N SER A 109 -11.54 -18.19 -11.00
CA SER A 109 -11.28 -16.93 -11.70
C SER A 109 -9.91 -16.35 -11.35
N ALA A 110 -9.43 -16.56 -10.11
CA ALA A 110 -8.10 -16.17 -9.66
C ALA A 110 -6.96 -16.77 -10.48
N HIS A 111 -7.19 -17.93 -11.12
CA HIS A 111 -6.20 -18.65 -11.93
C HIS A 111 -6.51 -18.58 -13.43
N ALA A 112 -7.62 -17.94 -13.83
CA ALA A 112 -8.13 -17.98 -15.20
C ALA A 112 -7.11 -17.45 -16.22
N GLU A 113 -6.35 -16.40 -15.90
CA GLU A 113 -5.39 -15.83 -16.84
C GLU A 113 -4.15 -16.71 -17.05
N GLN A 114 -3.72 -17.42 -16.00
CA GLN A 114 -2.67 -18.42 -16.14
C GLN A 114 -3.17 -19.61 -16.98
N ASP A 115 -4.39 -20.06 -16.71
CA ASP A 115 -5.03 -21.14 -17.45
C ASP A 115 -5.20 -20.79 -18.93
N ARG A 116 -5.66 -19.57 -19.25
CA ARG A 116 -5.76 -19.06 -20.63
C ARG A 116 -4.41 -19.09 -21.34
N ARG A 117 -3.36 -18.53 -20.72
CA ARG A 117 -2.01 -18.54 -21.31
C ARG A 117 -1.49 -19.95 -21.57
N SER A 118 -1.74 -20.88 -20.66
CA SER A 118 -1.40 -22.30 -20.83
C SER A 118 -2.11 -22.92 -22.04
N ILE A 119 -3.42 -22.68 -22.19
CA ILE A 119 -4.19 -23.17 -23.33
C ILE A 119 -3.73 -22.52 -24.64
N TYR A 120 -3.53 -21.21 -24.67
CA TYR A 120 -3.02 -20.51 -25.85
C TYR A 120 -1.66 -21.02 -26.30
N ALA A 121 -0.74 -21.32 -25.37
CA ALA A 121 0.55 -21.89 -25.71
C ALA A 121 0.41 -23.29 -26.36
N ASN A 122 -0.44 -24.15 -25.80
CA ASN A 122 -0.69 -25.49 -26.36
C ASN A 122 -1.38 -25.43 -27.73
N VAL A 123 -2.37 -24.55 -27.88
CA VAL A 123 -3.06 -24.34 -29.16
C VAL A 123 -2.08 -23.81 -30.22
N ASN A 124 -1.26 -22.80 -29.89
CA ASN A 124 -0.27 -22.27 -30.82
C ASN A 124 0.79 -23.31 -31.22
N ALA A 125 1.14 -24.26 -30.35
CA ALA A 125 2.08 -25.32 -30.69
C ALA A 125 1.57 -26.25 -31.81
N ILE A 126 0.25 -26.46 -31.89
CA ILE A 126 -0.39 -27.35 -32.88
C ILE A 126 -1.00 -26.61 -34.08
N ALA A 127 -1.50 -25.39 -33.89
CA ALA A 127 -2.32 -24.66 -34.85
C ALA A 127 -1.82 -23.22 -35.11
N HIS A 128 -0.52 -22.97 -35.01
CA HIS A 128 0.04 -21.65 -35.32
C HIS A 128 -0.35 -21.19 -36.74
N PRO A 129 -0.76 -19.93 -36.96
CA PRO A 129 -1.23 -19.44 -38.27
C PRO A 129 -0.25 -19.69 -39.43
N ALA A 130 1.06 -19.48 -39.19
CA ALA A 130 2.09 -19.75 -40.19
C ALA A 130 2.28 -21.23 -40.54
N ARG A 131 1.94 -22.15 -39.60
CA ARG A 131 1.95 -23.59 -39.83
C ARG A 131 0.72 -24.02 -40.62
N LEU A 132 -0.46 -23.46 -40.31
CA LEU A 132 -1.70 -23.72 -41.04
C LEU A 132 -1.59 -23.38 -42.53
N ALA A 133 -0.93 -22.26 -42.87
CA ALA A 133 -0.72 -21.84 -44.25
C ALA A 133 0.12 -22.84 -45.09
N ARG A 134 0.84 -23.76 -44.46
CA ARG A 134 1.72 -24.74 -45.12
C ARG A 134 1.10 -26.14 -45.20
N ILE A 135 -0.01 -26.40 -44.53
CA ILE A 135 -0.72 -27.69 -44.58
C ILE A 135 -1.41 -27.78 -45.94
N ALA A 136 -1.22 -28.88 -46.68
CA ALA A 136 -1.83 -29.08 -48.01
C ALA A 136 -3.27 -29.60 -47.92
N ASP A 137 -3.56 -30.46 -46.94
CA ASP A 137 -4.90 -30.96 -46.69
C ASP A 137 -5.82 -29.83 -46.19
N THR A 138 -6.90 -29.60 -46.95
CA THR A 138 -7.86 -28.53 -46.66
C THR A 138 -8.74 -28.87 -45.46
N ALA A 139 -9.12 -30.13 -45.27
CA ALA A 139 -9.96 -30.56 -44.15
C ALA A 139 -9.19 -30.46 -42.82
N GLN A 140 -7.93 -30.91 -42.80
CA GLN A 140 -7.04 -30.77 -41.64
C GLN A 140 -6.79 -29.28 -41.30
N ARG A 141 -6.54 -28.46 -42.33
CA ARG A 141 -6.32 -27.01 -42.16
C ARG A 141 -7.53 -26.31 -41.55
N GLU A 142 -8.73 -26.60 -42.04
CA GLU A 142 -9.99 -26.03 -41.53
C GLU A 142 -10.25 -26.45 -40.09
N ALA A 143 -10.06 -27.73 -39.75
CA ALA A 143 -10.29 -28.22 -38.40
C ALA A 143 -9.31 -27.60 -37.37
N LEU A 144 -8.03 -27.44 -37.72
CA LEU A 144 -7.06 -26.74 -36.86
C LEU A 144 -7.32 -25.23 -36.80
N ALA A 145 -7.81 -24.61 -37.88
CA ALA A 145 -8.27 -23.22 -37.86
C ALA A 145 -9.46 -23.04 -36.91
N GLN A 146 -10.39 -24.02 -36.86
CA GLN A 146 -11.51 -24.00 -35.92
C GLN A 146 -11.06 -24.10 -34.45
N VAL A 147 -10.02 -24.88 -34.17
CA VAL A 147 -9.37 -24.92 -32.84
C VAL A 147 -8.82 -23.53 -32.50
N GLN A 148 -8.08 -22.89 -33.41
CA GLN A 148 -7.53 -21.56 -33.19
C GLN A 148 -8.63 -20.51 -32.97
N ALA A 149 -9.66 -20.50 -33.82
CA ALA A 149 -10.79 -19.58 -33.71
C ALA A 149 -11.53 -19.76 -32.37
N SER A 150 -11.76 -21.01 -31.95
CA SER A 150 -12.43 -21.30 -30.67
C SER A 150 -11.61 -20.84 -29.47
N ALA A 151 -10.27 -20.98 -29.52
CA ALA A 151 -9.40 -20.45 -28.47
C ALA A 151 -9.40 -18.91 -28.45
N SER A 152 -9.29 -18.24 -29.60
CA SER A 152 -9.34 -16.79 -29.72
C SER A 152 -10.67 -16.20 -29.24
N ALA A 153 -11.78 -16.88 -29.53
CA ALA A 153 -13.11 -16.49 -29.06
C ALA A 153 -13.39 -16.87 -27.59
N MET A 154 -12.44 -17.50 -26.89
CA MET A 154 -12.61 -18.05 -25.52
C MET A 154 -13.80 -19.02 -25.39
N ALA A 155 -14.15 -19.71 -26.49
CA ALA A 155 -15.21 -20.69 -26.55
C ALA A 155 -14.70 -22.06 -26.09
N TRP A 156 -14.36 -22.19 -24.80
CA TRP A 156 -13.70 -23.38 -24.24
C TRP A 156 -14.44 -24.72 -24.47
N PRO A 157 -15.78 -24.79 -24.43
CA PRO A 157 -16.51 -26.00 -24.80
C PRO A 157 -16.32 -26.38 -26.28
N ALA A 158 -16.40 -25.40 -27.18
CA ALA A 158 -16.22 -25.61 -28.62
C ALA A 158 -14.76 -26.01 -28.94
N LEU A 159 -13.79 -25.38 -28.28
CA LEU A 159 -12.37 -25.74 -28.39
C LEU A 159 -12.13 -27.21 -28.03
N HIS A 160 -12.67 -27.66 -26.89
CA HIS A 160 -12.49 -29.03 -26.43
C HIS A 160 -13.17 -30.04 -27.36
N ALA A 161 -14.37 -29.73 -27.86
CA ALA A 161 -15.06 -30.57 -28.83
C ALA A 161 -14.27 -30.69 -30.14
N ALA A 162 -13.77 -29.56 -30.67
CA ALA A 162 -12.95 -29.54 -31.89
C ALA A 162 -11.63 -30.31 -31.71
N ALA A 163 -10.93 -30.12 -30.59
CA ALA A 163 -9.69 -30.83 -30.29
C ALA A 163 -9.90 -32.34 -30.13
N ARG A 164 -10.99 -32.77 -29.49
CA ARG A 164 -11.36 -34.19 -29.36
C ARG A 164 -11.75 -34.81 -30.70
N ALA A 165 -12.51 -34.09 -31.52
CA ALA A 165 -12.91 -34.58 -32.84
C ALA A 165 -11.66 -34.83 -33.70
N LEU A 166 -10.71 -33.90 -33.70
CA LEU A 166 -9.41 -34.04 -34.36
C LEU A 166 -8.60 -35.22 -33.78
N PHE A 167 -8.55 -35.37 -32.46
CA PHE A 167 -7.83 -36.46 -31.82
C PHE A 167 -8.38 -37.86 -32.18
N ALA A 168 -9.67 -37.94 -32.49
CA ALA A 168 -10.34 -39.20 -32.87
C ALA A 168 -10.21 -39.55 -34.37
N LEU A 169 -9.62 -38.70 -35.20
CA LEU A 169 -9.46 -38.96 -36.64
C LEU A 169 -8.36 -40.01 -36.88
N PRO A 170 -8.66 -41.11 -37.60
CA PRO A 170 -7.68 -42.18 -37.87
C PRO A 170 -6.45 -41.71 -38.65
N ASP A 171 -6.64 -40.80 -39.63
CA ASP A 171 -5.59 -40.35 -40.53
C ASP A 171 -4.51 -39.51 -39.82
N LEU A 172 -4.86 -38.90 -38.67
CA LEU A 172 -3.93 -38.11 -37.85
C LEU A 172 -3.12 -38.96 -36.86
N ALA A 173 -3.46 -40.25 -36.72
CA ALA A 173 -2.71 -41.19 -35.85
C ALA A 173 -1.28 -41.46 -36.36
N HIS A 174 -0.99 -41.11 -37.61
CA HIS A 174 0.35 -41.23 -38.20
C HIS A 174 1.24 -39.99 -37.95
N GLU A 175 0.66 -38.85 -37.49
CA GLU A 175 1.39 -37.64 -37.15
C GLU A 175 1.68 -37.55 -35.64
N SER A 176 2.72 -38.26 -35.20
CA SER A 176 3.08 -38.40 -33.77
C SER A 176 3.28 -37.09 -33.00
N GLU A 177 3.65 -35.98 -33.66
CA GLU A 177 3.77 -34.67 -33.01
C GLU A 177 2.41 -33.99 -32.79
N LEU A 178 1.56 -33.98 -33.82
CA LEU A 178 0.24 -33.37 -33.75
C LEU A 178 -0.66 -34.13 -32.77
N GLN A 179 -0.62 -35.46 -32.81
CA GLN A 179 -1.36 -36.32 -31.87
C GLN A 179 -0.93 -36.10 -30.41
N ARG A 180 0.38 -35.97 -30.14
CA ARG A 180 0.89 -35.62 -28.80
C ARG A 180 0.46 -34.22 -28.37
N GLY A 181 0.45 -33.25 -29.28
CA GLY A 181 -0.01 -31.89 -28.98
C GLY A 181 -1.51 -31.82 -28.69
N LEU A 182 -2.33 -32.56 -29.45
CA LEU A 182 -3.77 -32.67 -29.23
C LEU A 182 -4.08 -33.38 -27.90
N ALA A 183 -3.40 -34.48 -27.59
CA ALA A 183 -3.51 -35.15 -26.29
C ALA A 183 -3.19 -34.18 -25.13
N ARG A 184 -2.07 -33.46 -25.23
CA ARG A 184 -1.69 -32.43 -24.24
C ARG A 184 -2.73 -31.34 -24.07
N LEU A 185 -3.40 -30.92 -25.15
CA LEU A 185 -4.46 -29.91 -25.08
C LEU A 185 -5.75 -30.46 -24.45
N VAL A 186 -6.17 -31.67 -24.83
CA VAL A 186 -7.38 -32.32 -24.33
C VAL A 186 -7.24 -32.68 -22.85
N ASP A 187 -6.08 -33.20 -22.44
CA ASP A 187 -5.78 -33.61 -21.07
C ASP A 187 -5.32 -32.45 -20.18
N ASN A 188 -5.21 -31.23 -20.71
CA ASN A 188 -4.77 -30.07 -19.92
C ASN A 188 -5.83 -29.73 -18.87
N PRO A 189 -5.51 -29.75 -17.56
CA PRO A 189 -6.49 -29.49 -16.51
C PRO A 189 -6.97 -28.03 -16.48
N ALA A 190 -6.31 -27.11 -17.17
CA ALA A 190 -6.78 -25.72 -17.36
C ALA A 190 -8.08 -25.66 -18.19
N LEU A 191 -8.25 -26.55 -19.18
CA LEU A 191 -9.40 -26.53 -20.07
C LEU A 191 -10.73 -26.83 -19.35
N PRO A 192 -10.87 -27.90 -18.54
CA PRO A 192 -12.10 -28.13 -17.77
C PRO A 192 -12.35 -27.05 -16.71
N ARG A 193 -11.30 -26.43 -16.14
CA ARG A 193 -11.47 -25.28 -15.23
C ARG A 193 -12.05 -24.07 -15.94
N LEU A 194 -11.57 -23.74 -17.14
CA LEU A 194 -12.09 -22.64 -17.97
C LEU A 194 -13.52 -22.93 -18.46
N GLN A 195 -13.85 -24.18 -18.80
CA GLN A 195 -15.22 -24.57 -19.11
C GLN A 195 -16.14 -24.43 -17.89
N ARG A 196 -15.69 -24.86 -16.71
CA ARG A 196 -16.44 -24.72 -15.47
C ARG A 196 -16.69 -23.25 -15.14
N LEU A 197 -15.72 -22.37 -15.37
CA LEU A 197 -15.89 -20.91 -15.26
C LEU A 197 -17.01 -20.39 -16.18
N ASN A 198 -17.02 -20.76 -17.47
CA ASN A 198 -18.07 -20.35 -18.39
C ASN A 198 -19.46 -20.81 -17.93
N THR A 199 -19.59 -22.04 -17.43
CA THR A 199 -20.85 -22.56 -16.89
C THR A 199 -21.29 -21.75 -15.67
N LEU A 200 -20.39 -21.53 -14.71
CA LEU A 200 -20.68 -20.77 -13.50
C LEU A 200 -21.08 -19.31 -13.79
N ALA A 201 -20.48 -18.68 -14.80
CA ALA A 201 -20.79 -17.30 -15.22
C ALA A 201 -22.24 -17.09 -15.67
N THR A 202 -22.95 -18.16 -16.05
CA THR A 202 -24.39 -18.08 -16.40
C THR A 202 -25.33 -18.06 -15.19
N HIS A 203 -24.83 -18.36 -13.99
CA HIS A 203 -25.65 -18.36 -12.78
C HIS A 203 -25.88 -16.93 -12.28
N ALA A 204 -27.14 -16.63 -11.92
CA ALA A 204 -27.55 -15.30 -11.46
C ALA A 204 -26.72 -14.76 -10.29
N ALA A 205 -26.38 -15.60 -9.31
CA ALA A 205 -25.54 -15.20 -8.18
C ALA A 205 -24.10 -14.84 -8.62
N VAL A 206 -23.56 -15.50 -9.63
CA VAL A 206 -22.23 -15.17 -10.19
C VAL A 206 -22.30 -13.88 -10.99
N GLN A 207 -23.36 -13.66 -11.77
CA GLN A 207 -23.57 -12.40 -12.50
C GLN A 207 -23.72 -11.21 -11.53
N GLN A 208 -24.44 -11.39 -10.42
CA GLN A 208 -24.53 -10.38 -9.37
C GLN A 208 -23.15 -10.11 -8.74
N TYR A 209 -22.37 -11.16 -8.47
CA TYR A 209 -21.01 -11.03 -7.97
C TYR A 209 -20.13 -10.23 -8.93
N GLU A 210 -20.13 -10.56 -10.23
CA GLU A 210 -19.39 -9.80 -11.25
C GLU A 210 -19.84 -8.35 -11.34
N ALA A 211 -21.15 -8.09 -11.32
CA ALA A 211 -21.70 -6.73 -11.34
C ALA A 211 -21.28 -5.90 -10.12
N LEU A 212 -21.09 -6.53 -8.95
CA LEU A 212 -20.54 -5.86 -7.77
C LEU A 212 -19.07 -5.51 -7.94
N TRP A 213 -18.27 -6.37 -8.55
CA TRP A 213 -16.86 -6.10 -8.86
C TRP A 213 -16.68 -5.05 -9.94
N ASP A 214 -17.54 -5.04 -10.96
CA ASP A 214 -17.53 -4.02 -12.02
C ASP A 214 -17.80 -2.61 -11.49
N ARG A 215 -18.45 -2.48 -10.33
CA ARG A 215 -18.68 -1.20 -9.64
C ARG A 215 -17.49 -0.71 -8.81
N GLN A 216 -16.44 -1.51 -8.62
CA GLN A 216 -15.29 -1.17 -7.75
C GLN A 216 -14.23 -0.27 -8.39
N GLY A 217 -14.57 0.37 -9.51
CA GLY A 217 -13.72 1.30 -10.22
C GLY A 217 -13.43 0.84 -11.65
N PRO A 218 -12.67 1.63 -12.40
CA PRO A 218 -12.37 1.31 -13.79
C PRO A 218 -11.67 -0.03 -13.94
N ARG A 219 -12.09 -0.83 -14.93
CA ARG A 219 -11.41 -2.09 -15.24
C ARG A 219 -9.94 -1.83 -15.61
N PRO A 220 -8.97 -2.63 -15.13
CA PRO A 220 -7.57 -2.50 -15.53
C PRO A 220 -7.44 -2.47 -17.06
N GLY A 221 -6.69 -1.50 -17.58
CA GLY A 221 -6.50 -1.30 -19.02
C GLY A 221 -7.64 -0.56 -19.74
N SER A 222 -8.70 -0.15 -19.03
CA SER A 222 -9.71 0.76 -19.59
C SER A 222 -9.17 2.19 -19.75
N ALA A 223 -9.78 2.97 -20.65
CA ALA A 223 -9.44 4.38 -20.83
C ALA A 223 -9.58 5.18 -19.52
N ASP A 224 -10.60 4.88 -18.72
CA ASP A 224 -10.82 5.51 -17.41
C ASP A 224 -9.71 5.14 -16.41
N ALA A 225 -9.24 3.89 -16.39
CA ALA A 225 -8.11 3.48 -15.55
C ALA A 225 -6.81 4.21 -15.97
N MET A 226 -6.59 4.37 -17.27
CA MET A 226 -5.44 5.11 -17.79
C MET A 226 -5.51 6.60 -17.44
N ALA A 227 -6.69 7.22 -17.58
CA ALA A 227 -6.91 8.62 -17.23
C ALA A 227 -6.72 8.86 -15.72
N GLN A 228 -7.27 8.00 -14.86
CA GLN A 228 -7.06 8.07 -13.41
C GLN A 228 -5.60 7.85 -13.02
N GLY A 229 -4.90 6.93 -13.70
CA GLY A 229 -3.46 6.70 -13.50
C GLY A 229 -2.64 7.95 -13.86
N SER A 230 -2.91 8.55 -15.02
CA SER A 230 -2.24 9.78 -15.46
C SER A 230 -2.49 10.95 -14.51
N ALA A 231 -3.74 11.17 -14.09
CA ALA A 231 -4.08 12.21 -13.13
C ALA A 231 -3.41 12.00 -11.76
N SER A 232 -3.32 10.74 -11.30
CA SER A 232 -2.63 10.39 -10.05
C SER A 232 -1.14 10.65 -10.14
N GLN A 233 -0.52 10.34 -11.29
CA GLN A 233 0.89 10.62 -11.54
C GLN A 233 1.18 12.12 -11.58
N GLN A 234 0.34 12.90 -12.25
CA GLN A 234 0.48 14.37 -12.31
C GLN A 234 0.36 14.99 -10.91
N ARG A 235 -0.63 14.55 -10.11
CA ARG A 235 -0.74 15.00 -8.72
C ARG A 235 0.47 14.62 -7.89
N GLY A 236 0.98 13.39 -8.01
CA GLY A 236 2.22 12.97 -7.34
C GLY A 236 3.39 13.89 -7.66
N ALA A 237 3.62 14.16 -8.95
CA ALA A 237 4.70 15.05 -9.40
C ALA A 237 4.54 16.50 -8.89
N ALA A 238 3.30 17.00 -8.78
CA ALA A 238 3.03 18.32 -8.22
C ALA A 238 3.40 18.40 -6.74
N VAL A 239 3.03 17.39 -5.93
CA VAL A 239 3.40 17.35 -4.51
C VAL A 239 4.90 17.20 -4.31
N GLU A 240 5.58 16.39 -5.13
CA GLU A 240 7.05 16.30 -5.13
C GLU A 240 7.70 17.67 -5.37
N ALA A 241 7.18 18.43 -6.35
CA ALA A 241 7.68 19.76 -6.67
C ALA A 241 7.47 20.75 -5.51
N LEU A 242 6.29 20.73 -4.87
CA LEU A 242 6.00 21.57 -3.71
C LEU A 242 6.88 21.21 -2.50
N ALA A 243 7.11 19.92 -2.25
CA ALA A 243 8.01 19.47 -1.21
C ALA A 243 9.46 19.93 -1.46
N ALA A 244 9.95 19.83 -2.70
CA ALA A 244 11.27 20.31 -3.08
C ALA A 244 11.42 21.83 -2.97
N GLN A 245 10.37 22.60 -3.29
CA GLN A 245 10.32 24.05 -3.10
C GLN A 245 10.38 24.44 -1.63
N ALA A 246 9.58 23.79 -0.77
CA ALA A 246 9.62 24.02 0.67
C ALA A 246 11.00 23.71 1.27
N LEU A 247 11.64 22.62 0.85
CA LEU A 247 13.03 22.33 1.26
C LEU A 247 14.04 23.35 0.75
N SER A 248 13.80 23.95 -0.42
CA SER A 248 14.68 24.96 -0.98
C SER A 248 14.59 26.28 -0.22
N ALA A 249 13.39 26.66 0.24
CA ALA A 249 13.20 27.78 1.16
C ALA A 249 13.93 27.53 2.50
N LEU A 250 13.85 26.30 3.03
CA LEU A 250 14.56 25.88 4.23
C LEU A 250 16.08 25.92 4.05
N ALA A 251 16.61 25.41 2.94
CA ALA A 251 18.03 25.46 2.62
C ALA A 251 18.54 26.91 2.55
N ALA A 252 17.79 27.80 1.89
CA ALA A 252 18.14 29.22 1.82
C ALA A 252 18.14 29.90 3.20
N ARG A 253 17.20 29.54 4.07
CA ARG A 253 17.16 30.04 5.45
C ARG A 253 18.37 29.60 6.27
N LEU A 254 18.78 28.34 6.12
CA LEU A 254 19.94 27.78 6.81
C LEU A 254 21.25 28.37 6.29
N ASP A 255 21.42 28.49 4.97
CA ASP A 255 22.56 29.19 4.35
C ASP A 255 22.68 30.64 4.87
N ALA A 256 21.55 31.36 4.96
CA ALA A 256 21.53 32.73 5.45
C ALA A 256 21.91 32.84 6.93
N ALA A 257 21.52 31.86 7.76
CA ALA A 257 21.87 31.84 9.18
C ALA A 257 23.34 31.49 9.43
N GLU A 258 23.95 30.66 8.57
CA GLU A 258 25.37 30.31 8.65
C GLU A 258 26.28 31.30 7.90
N GLY A 259 25.71 32.25 7.15
CA GLY A 259 26.45 33.24 6.38
C GLY A 259 27.20 32.66 5.17
N GLU A 260 26.91 31.40 4.80
CA GLU A 260 27.61 30.65 3.76
C GLU A 260 26.62 30.14 2.71
N ARG A 261 26.66 30.72 1.50
CA ARG A 261 25.79 30.28 0.39
C ARG A 261 26.24 28.93 -0.15
N GLY A 262 25.28 28.05 -0.41
CA GLY A 262 25.52 26.72 -0.98
C GLY A 262 26.07 25.72 0.04
N ARG A 263 25.93 26.02 1.33
CA ARG A 263 26.25 25.07 2.40
C ARG A 263 25.18 23.99 2.50
N TYR A 264 23.93 24.35 2.21
CA TYR A 264 22.79 23.45 2.11
C TYR A 264 22.35 23.29 0.66
N ARG A 265 21.92 22.07 0.31
CA ARG A 265 21.43 21.75 -1.04
C ARG A 265 20.22 20.83 -0.97
N VAL A 266 19.28 21.02 -1.88
CA VAL A 266 18.15 20.10 -2.09
C VAL A 266 18.42 19.21 -3.29
N VAL A 267 18.12 17.92 -3.15
CA VAL A 267 18.08 16.96 -4.25
C VAL A 267 16.73 16.24 -4.27
N THR A 268 16.33 15.77 -5.45
CA THR A 268 15.05 15.07 -5.67
C THR A 268 15.24 13.72 -6.35
N SER A 269 14.34 12.78 -6.10
CA SER A 269 14.42 11.39 -6.59
C SER A 269 15.76 10.72 -6.26
N MET A 270 16.20 10.83 -5.01
CA MET A 270 17.47 10.28 -4.53
C MET A 270 17.38 8.75 -4.43
N ARG A 271 18.08 8.02 -5.31
CA ARG A 271 18.07 6.56 -5.39
C ARG A 271 19.18 5.94 -4.56
N VAL A 272 18.84 4.94 -3.76
CA VAL A 272 19.82 4.26 -2.90
C VAL A 272 20.68 3.30 -3.72
N PRO A 273 22.03 3.40 -3.66
CA PRO A 273 22.91 2.55 -4.45
C PRO A 273 22.99 1.11 -3.91
N ALA A 274 23.25 0.16 -4.82
CA ALA A 274 23.47 -1.25 -4.48
C ALA A 274 24.73 -1.51 -3.63
N ALA A 275 25.63 -0.53 -3.51
CA ALA A 275 26.86 -0.63 -2.74
C ALA A 275 26.63 -0.64 -1.21
N ILE A 276 25.45 -0.21 -0.73
CA ILE A 276 25.12 -0.29 0.69
C ILE A 276 24.86 -1.76 1.06
N PRO A 277 25.51 -2.31 2.11
CA PRO A 277 25.48 -3.73 2.44
C PRO A 277 24.18 -4.15 3.17
N ALA A 278 23.02 -3.94 2.54
CA ALA A 278 21.71 -4.33 3.07
C ALA A 278 20.74 -4.75 1.95
N SER A 279 19.74 -5.56 2.30
CA SER A 279 18.70 -5.95 1.35
C SER A 279 17.72 -4.80 1.10
N ALA A 280 17.57 -4.42 -0.17
CA ALA A 280 16.55 -3.46 -0.62
C ALA A 280 15.14 -4.07 -0.75
N GLU A 281 14.96 -5.37 -0.45
CA GLU A 281 13.67 -6.04 -0.62
C GLU A 281 12.59 -5.38 0.25
N ARG A 282 11.52 -4.88 -0.40
CA ARG A 282 10.38 -4.19 0.24
C ARG A 282 10.77 -2.93 1.03
N ALA A 283 12.00 -2.44 0.90
CA ALA A 283 12.44 -1.17 1.45
C ALA A 283 12.07 -0.01 0.51
N LYS A 284 12.08 1.20 1.04
CA LYS A 284 12.08 2.39 0.21
C LYS A 284 13.50 2.59 -0.33
N SER A 285 13.63 2.65 -1.65
CA SER A 285 14.91 2.74 -2.37
C SER A 285 15.05 4.03 -3.18
N GLU A 286 14.07 4.92 -3.11
CA GLU A 286 14.06 6.24 -3.74
C GLU A 286 13.37 7.22 -2.78
N TRP A 287 13.93 8.40 -2.58
CA TRP A 287 13.41 9.47 -1.73
C TRP A 287 13.06 10.70 -2.57
N ASP A 288 11.87 11.26 -2.35
CA ASP A 288 11.30 12.26 -3.25
C ASP A 288 12.05 13.59 -3.19
N ALA A 289 12.33 14.08 -1.98
CA ALA A 289 13.14 15.28 -1.76
C ALA A 289 14.01 15.14 -0.51
N VAL A 290 15.25 15.60 -0.58
CA VAL A 290 16.25 15.45 0.49
C VAL A 290 17.02 16.75 0.67
N LEU A 291 17.14 17.19 1.93
CA LEU A 291 17.99 18.29 2.33
C LEU A 291 19.37 17.75 2.73
N LEU A 292 20.40 18.28 2.10
CA LEU A 292 21.79 17.93 2.31
C LEU A 292 22.54 19.13 2.88
N ARG A 293 23.54 18.87 3.73
CA ARG A 293 24.53 19.86 4.19
C ARG A 293 25.91 19.41 3.72
N ARG A 294 26.74 20.33 3.23
CA ARG A 294 28.12 20.01 2.86
C ARG A 294 28.86 19.50 4.11
N ALA A 295 29.63 18.42 3.98
CA ALA A 295 30.44 17.91 5.07
C ALA A 295 31.63 18.85 5.33
N ASP A 296 32.00 19.02 6.60
CA ASP A 296 33.22 19.73 6.98
C ASP A 296 34.42 18.83 6.66
N THR A 297 35.06 19.05 5.52
CA THR A 297 36.30 18.35 5.19
C THR A 297 37.42 19.00 6.01
N SER A 298 37.79 18.40 7.13
CA SER A 298 39.08 18.70 7.76
C SER A 298 40.19 18.32 6.78
N ASP A 299 41.11 19.26 6.54
CA ASP A 299 42.28 19.16 5.65
C ASP A 299 42.83 17.75 5.43
N THR A 300 42.86 17.33 4.18
CA THR A 300 44.00 16.58 3.65
C THR A 300 44.59 17.38 2.52
N SER A 301 45.31 18.44 2.90
CA SER A 301 46.37 19.00 2.07
C SER A 301 47.45 17.94 1.90
N ASP A 302 47.35 17.16 0.83
CA ASP A 302 48.52 16.60 0.15
C ASP A 302 48.07 16.04 -1.19
N THR A 303 48.07 16.90 -2.22
CA THR A 303 49.00 16.80 -3.35
C THR A 303 48.54 17.76 -4.45
N SER A 304 49.49 18.59 -4.85
CA SER A 304 49.46 19.35 -6.09
C SER A 304 49.21 18.42 -7.28
N ASP A 305 48.09 18.61 -7.98
CA ASP A 305 48.05 18.44 -9.42
C ASP A 305 46.91 19.30 -10.00
N THR A 306 47.29 20.52 -10.34
CA THR A 306 46.55 21.39 -11.25
C THR A 306 46.46 20.73 -12.61
N HIS A 307 45.31 20.13 -12.95
CA HIS A 307 44.62 20.20 -14.26
C HIS A 307 43.49 19.16 -14.38
N ARG A 308 42.34 19.39 -13.73
CA ARG A 308 41.00 19.03 -14.24
C ARG A 308 39.96 20.02 -13.72
N ALA A 309 39.70 21.06 -14.52
CA ALA A 309 38.51 21.90 -14.34
C ALA A 309 37.27 21.08 -14.73
N GLY A 310 36.61 20.52 -13.72
CA GLY A 310 35.34 19.79 -13.83
C GLY A 310 35.17 18.85 -12.64
N GLU A 311 34.25 19.18 -11.72
CA GLU A 311 33.74 18.35 -10.61
C GLU A 311 34.63 18.18 -9.36
N ALA A 312 34.87 19.27 -8.61
CA ALA A 312 35.06 19.17 -7.17
C ALA A 312 33.69 18.94 -6.49
N ALA A 313 33.07 17.77 -6.71
CA ALA A 313 31.82 17.40 -6.06
C ALA A 313 32.11 17.05 -4.58
N GLY A 314 31.94 18.02 -3.69
CA GLY A 314 32.09 17.83 -2.24
C GLY A 314 31.20 16.72 -1.69
N VAL A 315 31.58 16.17 -0.54
CA VAL A 315 30.81 15.15 0.21
C VAL A 315 29.71 15.85 1.02
N TRP A 316 28.54 15.22 1.12
CA TRP A 316 27.36 15.76 1.80
C TRP A 316 26.84 14.86 2.92
N ASP A 317 26.30 15.47 3.96
CA ASP A 317 25.56 14.83 5.03
C ASP A 317 24.04 14.97 4.77
N VAL A 318 23.27 13.92 5.09
CA VAL A 318 21.79 13.98 5.04
C VAL A 318 21.28 14.71 6.28
N CYS A 319 20.47 15.75 6.07
CA CYS A 319 19.83 16.50 7.17
C CYS A 319 18.36 16.13 7.34
N LEU A 320 17.63 15.99 6.24
CA LEU A 320 16.19 15.72 6.28
C LEU A 320 15.75 14.95 5.03
N LEU A 321 14.99 13.88 5.24
CA LEU A 321 14.37 13.08 4.19
C LEU A 321 12.88 13.43 4.11
N VAL A 322 12.38 13.74 2.91
CA VAL A 322 10.96 14.05 2.69
C VAL A 322 10.37 13.08 1.69
N GLU A 323 9.20 12.55 2.06
CA GLU A 323 8.35 11.76 1.19
C GLU A 323 7.07 12.51 0.82
N ALA A 324 6.86 12.73 -0.47
CA ALA A 324 5.69 13.43 -0.98
C ALA A 324 4.49 12.47 -1.09
N LYS A 325 3.34 12.88 -0.57
CA LYS A 325 2.09 12.11 -0.64
C LYS A 325 0.94 13.00 -1.10
N ALA A 326 0.40 12.70 -2.27
CA ALA A 326 -0.81 13.32 -2.81
C ALA A 326 -2.11 12.92 -2.06
N SER A 327 -2.02 12.00 -1.12
CA SER A 327 -3.13 11.58 -0.26
C SER A 327 -2.61 11.31 1.15
N ILE A 328 -3.35 11.80 2.14
CA ILE A 328 -2.99 11.68 3.55
C ILE A 328 -3.03 10.22 4.01
N ASP A 329 -3.98 9.43 3.49
CA ASP A 329 -4.14 8.01 3.81
C ASP A 329 -3.02 7.13 3.25
N ALA A 330 -2.37 7.54 2.15
CA ALA A 330 -1.30 6.77 1.52
C ALA A 330 -0.05 6.67 2.41
N ALA A 331 0.17 7.66 3.29
CA ALA A 331 1.31 7.67 4.20
C ALA A 331 1.30 6.47 5.16
N THR A 332 0.14 6.07 5.68
CA THR A 332 0.04 4.95 6.63
C THR A 332 0.43 3.62 6.01
N THR A 333 0.04 3.38 4.75
CA THR A 333 0.41 2.15 4.03
C THR A 333 1.90 2.08 3.67
N ASP A 334 2.53 3.23 3.46
CA ASP A 334 3.93 3.32 3.08
C ASP A 334 4.89 3.32 4.28
N PHE A 335 4.39 3.61 5.48
CA PHE A 335 5.21 3.74 6.68
C PHE A 335 6.13 2.54 6.99
N PRO A 336 5.68 1.27 6.89
CA PRO A 336 6.58 0.13 7.08
C PRO A 336 7.71 0.07 6.03
N ARG A 337 7.44 0.49 4.79
CA ARG A 337 8.44 0.55 3.70
C ARG A 337 9.43 1.68 3.94
N LEU A 338 8.96 2.83 4.42
CA LEU A 338 9.79 3.96 4.82
C LEU A 338 10.76 3.57 5.95
N LEU A 339 10.26 2.93 7.02
CA LEU A 339 11.11 2.46 8.12
C LEU A 339 12.17 1.46 7.66
N ARG A 340 11.83 0.54 6.74
CA ARG A 340 12.82 -0.36 6.11
C ARG A 340 13.84 0.41 5.28
N GLY A 341 13.43 1.47 4.58
CA GLY A 341 14.34 2.36 3.84
C GLY A 341 15.33 3.08 4.74
N LEU A 342 14.87 3.63 5.88
CA LEU A 342 15.75 4.24 6.87
C LEU A 342 16.77 3.24 7.44
N ARG A 343 16.31 2.03 7.77
CA ARG A 343 17.23 0.96 8.21
C ARG A 343 18.25 0.63 7.14
N LEU A 344 17.82 0.51 5.89
CA LEU A 344 18.72 0.24 4.79
C LEU A 344 19.81 1.32 4.67
N LEU A 345 19.46 2.61 4.75
CA LEU A 345 20.46 3.69 4.79
C LEU A 345 21.40 3.58 6.00
N ALA A 346 20.89 3.20 7.16
CA ALA A 346 21.67 3.05 8.39
C ALA A 346 22.72 1.91 8.33
N HIS A 347 22.63 0.99 7.36
CA HIS A 347 23.66 -0.04 7.13
C HIS A 347 24.89 0.48 6.37
N ALA A 348 24.89 1.75 5.95
CA ALA A 348 26.07 2.40 5.39
C ALA A 348 27.27 2.28 6.34
N ARG A 349 28.47 2.02 5.81
CA ARG A 349 29.70 2.00 6.61
C ARG A 349 30.13 3.44 6.88
N ALA A 350 30.40 3.75 8.15
CA ALA A 350 30.67 5.13 8.58
C ALA A 350 31.87 5.80 7.88
N HIS A 351 32.85 5.03 7.44
CA HIS A 351 34.07 5.54 6.78
C HIS A 351 33.99 5.54 5.24
N GLU A 352 32.87 5.11 4.66
CA GLU A 352 32.69 5.07 3.21
C GLU A 352 31.93 6.31 2.70
N THR A 353 32.08 6.60 1.41
CA THR A 353 31.27 7.59 0.69
C THR A 353 30.51 6.89 -0.42
N TYR A 354 29.21 7.15 -0.53
CA TYR A 354 28.33 6.49 -1.49
C TYR A 354 27.84 7.48 -2.54
N ALA A 355 27.82 7.07 -3.81
CA ALA A 355 27.23 7.85 -4.89
C ALA A 355 25.73 7.53 -5.02
N PHE A 356 24.89 8.55 -4.94
CA PHE A 356 23.44 8.44 -5.11
C PHE A 356 23.01 9.16 -6.39
N ASP A 357 22.19 8.50 -7.21
CA ASP A 357 21.59 9.11 -8.39
C ASP A 357 20.42 10.02 -7.96
N THR A 358 20.36 11.23 -8.53
CA THR A 358 19.29 12.21 -8.29
C THR A 358 18.91 12.91 -9.60
N ARG A 359 17.81 13.67 -9.63
CA ARG A 359 17.48 14.51 -10.80
C ARG A 359 18.51 15.60 -11.07
N GLN A 360 19.26 16.01 -10.06
CA GLN A 360 20.29 17.06 -10.16
C GLN A 360 21.71 16.49 -10.39
N GLY A 361 21.80 15.23 -10.85
CA GLY A 361 23.06 14.51 -11.04
C GLY A 361 23.45 13.66 -9.83
N ALA A 362 24.57 12.93 -9.96
CA ALA A 362 25.06 12.10 -8.87
C ALA A 362 25.56 12.97 -7.70
N VAL A 363 25.24 12.58 -6.46
CA VAL A 363 25.75 13.21 -5.24
C VAL A 363 26.48 12.21 -4.36
N ARG A 364 27.55 12.65 -3.70
CA ARG A 364 28.37 11.83 -2.82
C ARG A 364 27.95 12.05 -1.37
N LEU A 365 27.42 11.02 -0.72
CA LEU A 365 26.95 11.08 0.66
C LEU A 365 27.92 10.40 1.62
N ASN A 366 28.12 11.03 2.78
CA ASN A 366 28.94 10.54 3.88
C ASN A 366 28.26 9.32 4.55
N GLY A 367 28.97 8.19 4.59
CA GLY A 367 28.50 6.98 5.25
C GLY A 367 28.25 7.16 6.74
N ALA A 368 28.99 8.02 7.45
CA ALA A 368 28.75 8.32 8.86
C ALA A 368 27.41 9.03 9.08
N ALA A 369 27.05 9.96 8.19
CA ALA A 369 25.76 10.65 8.25
C ALA A 369 24.59 9.68 7.98
N LEU A 370 24.76 8.76 7.04
CA LEU A 370 23.78 7.72 6.73
C LEU A 370 23.64 6.70 7.88
N HIS A 371 24.75 6.25 8.47
CA HIS A 371 24.77 5.34 9.61
C HIS A 371 24.07 5.95 10.85
N ALA A 372 24.18 7.26 11.03
CA ALA A 372 23.52 8.01 12.10
C ALA A 372 21.99 8.10 11.94
N LEU A 373 21.41 7.68 10.82
CA LEU A 373 19.95 7.56 10.62
C LEU A 373 19.35 6.35 11.36
N SER A 374 20.17 5.57 12.09
CA SER A 374 19.73 4.41 12.85
C SER A 374 18.65 4.79 13.87
N THR A 375 17.41 4.40 13.57
CA THR A 375 16.34 4.32 14.56
C THR A 375 16.70 3.18 15.51
N GLY A 376 17.13 3.49 16.75
CA GLY A 376 17.77 2.57 17.71
C GLY A 376 17.43 1.08 17.56
N GLU A 377 18.45 0.25 17.35
CA GLU A 377 18.35 -1.20 17.09
C GLU A 377 17.63 -2.01 18.19
N ALA A 378 17.57 -1.50 19.42
CA ALA A 378 16.89 -2.16 20.53
C ALA A 378 15.35 -2.03 20.51
N ALA A 379 14.78 -1.09 19.75
CA ALA A 379 13.35 -0.75 19.83
C ALA A 379 12.46 -1.41 18.76
N VAL A 380 13.02 -2.25 17.88
CA VAL A 380 12.22 -2.88 16.80
C VAL A 380 12.43 -4.38 16.66
N ARG A 381 13.41 -4.95 17.37
CA ARG A 381 13.69 -6.39 17.26
C ARG A 381 12.70 -7.25 18.04
N ASP A 382 12.08 -6.69 19.07
CA ASP A 382 10.96 -7.31 19.78
C ASP A 382 9.81 -6.31 19.91
N THR A 383 8.67 -6.64 19.32
CA THR A 383 7.44 -5.83 19.29
C THR A 383 7.45 -4.68 18.27
N VAL A 384 6.75 -4.93 17.17
CA VAL A 384 6.18 -3.91 16.29
C VAL A 384 5.58 -2.79 17.14
N LEU A 385 5.86 -1.52 16.80
CA LEU A 385 5.17 -0.30 17.28
C LEU A 385 5.58 0.37 18.61
N TYR A 386 6.71 0.05 19.26
CA TYR A 386 7.16 0.79 20.46
C TYR A 386 8.58 1.36 20.34
N CYS A 387 8.79 2.32 19.42
CA CYS A 387 9.93 3.23 19.54
C CYS A 387 9.44 4.50 20.22
N SER A 388 9.86 4.72 21.46
CA SER A 388 9.51 5.84 22.33
C SER A 388 10.07 7.19 21.89
N ASP A 389 10.89 7.25 20.83
CA ASP A 389 11.48 8.52 20.36
C ASP A 389 10.88 8.97 19.02
N ALA A 390 9.61 9.36 19.06
CA ALA A 390 8.93 9.96 17.91
C ALA A 390 9.52 11.33 17.53
N ALA A 391 10.20 12.02 18.45
CA ALA A 391 10.87 13.29 18.21
C ALA A 391 12.12 13.10 17.35
N ALA A 392 13.00 12.15 17.69
CA ALA A 392 14.21 11.86 16.91
C ALA A 392 13.91 11.49 15.44
N VAL A 393 12.80 10.78 15.19
CA VAL A 393 12.37 10.44 13.82
C VAL A 393 11.81 11.66 13.08
N ARG A 394 11.08 12.55 13.76
CA ARG A 394 10.53 13.80 13.17
C ARG A 394 11.61 14.78 12.74
N ASP A 395 12.76 14.76 13.40
CA ASP A 395 13.90 15.61 13.07
C ASP A 395 14.69 15.09 11.85
N THR A 396 14.37 13.87 11.37
CA THR A 396 15.11 13.17 10.31
C THR A 396 14.26 12.88 9.08
N VAL A 397 12.96 12.61 9.25
CA VAL A 397 12.05 12.26 8.15
C VAL A 397 10.67 12.91 8.30
N LEU A 398 10.11 13.36 7.17
CA LEU A 398 8.75 13.89 7.08
C LEU A 398 7.99 13.28 5.90
N TYR A 399 6.68 13.24 6.05
CA TYR A 399 5.76 13.13 4.92
C TYR A 399 5.27 14.54 4.57
N CYS A 400 5.36 14.94 3.31
CA CYS A 400 4.85 16.22 2.82
C CYS A 400 3.61 16.01 1.96
N SER A 401 2.57 16.81 2.17
CA SER A 401 1.33 16.75 1.39
C SER A 401 0.80 18.16 1.14
N ASP A 402 0.13 18.34 0.00
CA ASP A 402 -0.63 19.55 -0.36
C ASP A 402 -2.15 19.38 -0.11
N ALA A 403 -2.56 18.24 0.46
CA ALA A 403 -3.96 17.97 0.72
C ALA A 403 -4.51 18.85 1.83
N ALA A 404 -5.77 19.28 1.70
CA ALA A 404 -6.47 19.97 2.78
C ALA A 404 -6.58 19.06 4.02
N ALA A 405 -6.45 19.64 5.22
CA ALA A 405 -6.67 18.90 6.45
C ALA A 405 -8.12 18.38 6.53
N GLU A 406 -8.28 17.14 6.97
CA GLU A 406 -9.59 16.52 7.15
C GLU A 406 -10.32 17.16 8.33
N THR A 407 -11.60 17.49 8.14
CA THR A 407 -12.48 17.95 9.24
C THR A 407 -12.83 16.83 10.21
N ALA A 408 -12.85 15.58 9.73
CA ALA A 408 -13.11 14.39 10.53
C ALA A 408 -12.17 13.25 10.07
N PRO A 409 -10.99 13.09 10.70
CA PRO A 409 -10.02 12.09 10.30
C PRO A 409 -10.57 10.67 10.36
N ARG A 410 -10.29 9.86 9.33
CA ARG A 410 -10.65 8.44 9.32
C ARG A 410 -9.76 7.64 10.28
N LEU A 411 -10.28 7.33 11.47
CA LEU A 411 -9.52 6.59 12.50
C LEU A 411 -9.43 5.08 12.26
N LEU A 412 -10.43 4.48 11.60
CA LEU A 412 -10.44 3.07 11.21
C LEU A 412 -10.03 2.96 9.74
N GLY A 413 -8.81 2.47 9.50
CA GLY A 413 -8.29 2.29 8.14
C GLY A 413 -9.12 1.30 7.33
N ALA A 414 -9.12 1.44 6.00
CA ALA A 414 -9.91 0.58 5.10
C ALA A 414 -9.55 -0.92 5.25
N ALA A 415 -8.26 -1.23 5.43
CA ALA A 415 -7.80 -2.60 5.66
C ALA A 415 -8.31 -3.16 6.99
N SER A 416 -8.21 -2.40 8.09
CA SER A 416 -8.72 -2.80 9.42
C SER A 416 -10.24 -2.97 9.41
N ARG A 417 -10.96 -2.03 8.76
CA ARG A 417 -12.40 -2.13 8.52
C ARG A 417 -12.73 -3.42 7.79
N MET A 418 -12.07 -3.69 6.67
CA MET A 418 -12.34 -4.89 5.87
C MET A 418 -12.01 -6.16 6.65
N GLN A 419 -10.93 -6.19 7.44
CA GLN A 419 -10.58 -7.34 8.28
C GLN A 419 -11.68 -7.65 9.31
N LEU A 420 -12.22 -6.63 9.97
CA LEU A 420 -13.35 -6.77 10.90
C LEU A 420 -14.62 -7.27 10.21
N LEU A 421 -14.95 -6.70 9.06
CA LEU A 421 -16.11 -7.10 8.25
C LEU A 421 -15.98 -8.53 7.71
N SER A 422 -14.75 -8.95 7.38
CA SER A 422 -14.45 -10.27 6.82
C SER A 422 -14.36 -11.39 7.87
N ALA A 423 -14.44 -11.06 9.17
CA ALA A 423 -14.41 -12.06 10.23
C ALA A 423 -15.57 -13.05 10.06
N PRO A 424 -15.37 -14.36 10.31
CA PRO A 424 -16.42 -15.37 10.11
C PRO A 424 -17.74 -15.04 10.83
N ALA A 425 -17.68 -14.56 12.07
CA ALA A 425 -18.87 -14.18 12.82
C ALA A 425 -19.53 -12.88 12.29
N SER A 426 -18.75 -11.93 11.77
CA SER A 426 -19.28 -10.75 11.07
C SER A 426 -20.03 -11.13 9.79
N LEU A 427 -19.48 -12.07 9.00
CA LEU A 427 -20.14 -12.59 7.80
C LEU A 427 -21.40 -13.40 8.14
N ALA A 428 -21.37 -14.20 9.20
CA ALA A 428 -22.55 -14.93 9.68
C ALA A 428 -23.68 -13.97 10.13
N PHE A 429 -23.32 -12.92 10.88
CA PHE A 429 -24.23 -11.85 11.29
C PHE A 429 -24.83 -11.14 10.07
N ALA A 430 -23.99 -10.78 9.09
CA ALA A 430 -24.44 -10.15 7.84
C ALA A 430 -25.34 -11.07 6.99
N SER A 431 -25.05 -12.38 6.95
CA SER A 431 -25.87 -13.37 6.25
C SER A 431 -27.27 -13.45 6.82
N ALA A 432 -27.40 -13.47 8.15
CA ALA A 432 -28.70 -13.47 8.81
C ALA A 432 -29.53 -12.23 8.44
N ILE A 433 -28.93 -11.04 8.44
CA ILE A 433 -29.60 -9.80 8.00
C ILE A 433 -30.07 -9.92 6.55
N ALA A 434 -29.20 -10.37 5.66
CA ALA A 434 -29.50 -10.50 4.24
C ALA A 434 -30.52 -11.61 3.91
N GLU A 435 -30.87 -12.46 4.89
CA GLU A 435 -31.95 -13.43 4.83
C GLU A 435 -33.26 -12.91 5.47
N GLY A 436 -33.28 -11.64 5.89
CA GLY A 436 -34.43 -11.03 6.58
C GLY A 436 -34.59 -11.49 8.03
N ARG A 437 -33.59 -12.16 8.60
CA ARG A 437 -33.60 -12.61 10.00
C ARG A 437 -33.03 -11.52 10.92
N THR A 438 -33.51 -11.48 12.16
CA THR A 438 -32.88 -10.67 13.21
C THR A 438 -31.66 -11.42 13.74
N PRO A 439 -30.42 -10.93 13.50
CA PRO A 439 -29.22 -11.62 13.96
C PRO A 439 -29.04 -11.45 15.47
N ASP A 440 -28.50 -12.49 16.11
CA ASP A 440 -28.07 -12.41 17.50
C ASP A 440 -26.74 -11.65 17.60
N THR A 441 -26.72 -10.56 18.39
CA THR A 441 -25.50 -9.78 18.66
C THR A 441 -24.47 -10.55 19.49
N ALA A 442 -24.87 -11.65 20.15
CA ALA A 442 -23.96 -12.56 20.85
C ALA A 442 -22.83 -13.06 19.92
N LEU A 443 -23.13 -13.29 18.63
CA LEU A 443 -22.15 -13.72 17.62
C LEU A 443 -20.94 -12.78 17.51
N LEU A 444 -21.15 -11.47 17.71
CA LEU A 444 -20.09 -10.48 17.56
C LEU A 444 -19.17 -10.42 18.79
N HIS A 445 -19.55 -10.99 19.93
CA HIS A 445 -18.69 -11.06 21.12
C HIS A 445 -17.48 -11.96 20.88
N ASP A 446 -17.62 -12.99 20.04
CA ASP A 446 -16.49 -13.84 19.67
C ASP A 446 -15.44 -13.08 18.85
N VAL A 447 -15.87 -12.10 18.04
CA VAL A 447 -14.94 -11.22 17.31
C VAL A 447 -14.19 -10.32 18.28
N TRP A 448 -14.86 -9.78 19.31
CA TRP A 448 -14.21 -9.00 20.36
C TRP A 448 -13.18 -9.83 21.13
N ARG A 449 -13.56 -11.02 21.61
CA ARG A 449 -12.65 -11.90 22.36
C ARG A 449 -11.41 -12.25 21.55
N ASP A 450 -11.60 -12.60 20.28
CA ASP A 450 -10.51 -12.97 19.39
C ASP A 450 -9.66 -11.77 18.98
N LEU A 451 -10.25 -10.58 18.79
CA LEU A 451 -9.52 -9.32 18.60
C LEU A 451 -8.52 -9.07 19.74
N LEU A 452 -8.93 -9.31 20.99
CA LEU A 452 -8.06 -9.10 22.16
C LEU A 452 -6.98 -10.17 22.30
N ALA A 453 -7.30 -11.44 22.04
CA ALA A 453 -6.42 -12.57 22.32
C ALA A 453 -5.47 -12.94 21.16
N SER A 454 -5.91 -12.81 19.91
CA SER A 454 -5.23 -13.43 18.77
C SER A 454 -4.22 -12.50 18.10
N PRO A 455 -2.97 -12.97 17.82
CA PRO A 455 -1.96 -12.20 17.11
C PRO A 455 -2.39 -11.75 15.69
N ARG A 456 -3.36 -12.45 15.08
CA ARG A 456 -3.86 -12.12 13.74
C ARG A 456 -4.47 -10.71 13.65
N TRP A 457 -4.88 -10.14 14.78
CA TRP A 457 -5.45 -8.81 14.87
C TRP A 457 -4.47 -7.72 15.30
N ALA A 458 -3.18 -8.02 15.42
CA ALA A 458 -2.18 -7.03 15.83
C ALA A 458 -2.26 -5.75 14.98
N THR A 459 -2.39 -5.87 13.65
CA THR A 459 -2.56 -4.73 12.74
C THR A 459 -3.79 -3.88 13.02
N VAL A 460 -4.91 -4.49 13.43
CA VAL A 460 -6.15 -3.78 13.78
C VAL A 460 -6.05 -3.13 15.14
N ARG A 461 -5.47 -3.84 16.13
CA ARG A 461 -5.23 -3.31 17.48
C ARG A 461 -4.28 -2.11 17.46
N ASP A 462 -3.21 -2.21 16.71
CA ASP A 462 -2.14 -1.21 16.67
C ASP A 462 -2.35 -0.15 15.57
N GLN A 463 -3.52 -0.14 14.92
CA GLN A 463 -3.80 0.80 13.84
C GLN A 463 -3.75 2.26 14.30
N TYR A 464 -4.27 2.56 15.50
CA TYR A 464 -4.39 3.94 15.97
C TYR A 464 -3.03 4.52 16.35
N PRO A 465 -2.20 3.84 17.15
CA PRO A 465 -0.83 4.28 17.39
C PRO A 465 0.00 4.44 16.10
N MET A 466 -0.21 3.54 15.13
CA MET A 466 0.44 3.67 13.81
C MET A 466 -0.03 4.93 13.07
N LEU A 467 -1.34 5.16 13.02
CA LEU A 467 -1.92 6.33 12.38
C LEU A 467 -1.46 7.63 13.05
N ASP A 468 -1.52 7.70 14.38
CA ASP A 468 -1.06 8.88 15.15
C ASP A 468 0.41 9.19 14.87
N ARG A 469 1.27 8.17 14.85
CA ARG A 469 2.69 8.35 14.53
C ARG A 469 2.89 8.89 13.12
N VAL A 470 2.23 8.30 12.13
CA VAL A 470 2.31 8.74 10.73
C VAL A 470 1.81 10.16 10.57
N ARG A 471 0.63 10.48 11.11
CA ARG A 471 0.04 11.82 11.07
C ARG A 471 0.91 12.85 11.79
N GLY A 472 1.63 12.46 12.84
CA GLY A 472 2.64 13.29 13.49
C GLY A 472 3.91 13.57 12.67
N LEU A 473 4.19 12.76 11.64
CA LEU A 473 5.28 12.99 10.67
C LEU A 473 4.83 13.81 9.46
N MET A 474 3.52 14.02 9.28
CA MET A 474 2.98 14.74 8.14
C MET A 474 3.02 16.25 8.34
N VAL A 475 3.47 16.97 7.31
CA VAL A 475 3.46 18.44 7.21
C VAL A 475 2.84 18.88 5.90
N HIS A 476 2.18 20.04 5.91
CA HIS A 476 1.74 20.66 4.66
C HIS A 476 2.93 21.38 4.00
N ALA A 477 3.02 21.34 2.67
CA ALA A 477 4.12 22.01 1.95
C ALA A 477 4.19 23.51 2.30
N ASP A 478 3.05 24.21 2.24
CA ASP A 478 2.96 25.63 2.61
C ASP A 478 3.33 25.91 4.07
N ASP A 479 2.98 25.03 5.02
CA ASP A 479 3.36 25.24 6.43
C ASP A 479 4.86 25.14 6.62
N LEU A 480 5.51 24.19 5.94
CA LEU A 480 6.95 24.03 5.99
C LEU A 480 7.66 25.22 5.33
N ALA A 481 7.15 25.71 4.21
CA ALA A 481 7.66 26.90 3.54
C ALA A 481 7.47 28.17 4.39
N ALA A 482 6.31 28.34 5.03
CA ALA A 482 6.03 29.46 5.92
C ALA A 482 6.95 29.46 7.14
N ALA A 483 7.12 28.30 7.80
CA ALA A 483 8.03 28.17 8.95
C ALA A 483 9.49 28.45 8.56
N ALA A 484 9.91 28.14 7.33
CA ALA A 484 11.23 28.49 6.83
C ALA A 484 11.40 30.00 6.56
N ALA A 485 10.31 30.70 6.22
CA ALA A 485 10.30 32.14 5.99
C ALA A 485 10.17 32.97 7.28
N GLU A 486 9.61 32.39 8.34
CA GLU A 486 9.48 33.06 9.64
C GLU A 486 10.85 33.40 10.24
N THR A 487 11.02 34.68 10.57
CA THR A 487 12.14 35.15 11.36
C THR A 487 11.82 34.87 12.82
N MET A 488 12.37 33.78 13.37
CA MET A 488 12.25 33.54 14.82
C MET A 488 12.89 34.71 15.58
N PRO A 489 12.18 35.34 16.54
CA PRO A 489 12.77 36.35 17.40
C PRO A 489 13.95 35.75 18.17
N GLU A 490 15.04 36.51 18.28
CA GLU A 490 16.18 36.15 19.13
C GLU A 490 15.66 35.92 20.56
N ALA A 491 15.94 34.74 21.12
CA ALA A 491 15.58 34.37 22.48
C ALA A 491 16.64 34.84 23.47
#